data_AF-A0A9Q0PTF1-F1
#
_entry.id   AF-A0A9Q0PTF1-F1
#
_cell.length_a   1.000
_cell.length_b   1.000
_cell.length_c   1.000
_cell.angle_alpha   90.00
_cell.angle_beta   90.00
_cell.angle_gamma   90.00
#
_symmetry.space_group_name_H-M   'P 1'
#
loop_
_entity.id
_entity.type
_entity.pdbx_description
1 polymer ?
#
loop_
_entity_poly.entity_id
_entity_poly.type
_entity_poly.pdbx_seq_one_letter_code
_entity_poly.pdbx_strand_id
1 'polypeptide(L)'
;MDKHIELSYCSFEAFKVLAKNYLLLETHHLYARIQELLGETKMTPAEVAEHLMPKTLPGDDKVCLEGLIAGLEKAKEDARLKAEEEEAKEKASSPEENAKEKGKENGLCANGNAEMSKEKE
;
A
#
# COMPACT_ATOMS: atom_id res chain seq x y z
N MET A 1 -4.69 25.46 9.51
CA MET A 1 -4.87 24.07 9.95
C MET A 1 -4.97 23.23 8.70
N ASP A 2 -3.87 22.62 8.27
CA ASP A 2 -3.85 21.75 7.12
C ASP A 2 -4.46 20.40 7.50
N LYS A 3 -5.60 20.09 6.89
CA LYS A 3 -6.19 18.75 6.97
C LYS A 3 -5.49 17.90 5.93
N HIS A 4 -4.53 17.09 6.35
CA HIS A 4 -3.95 16.06 5.50
C HIS A 4 -5.04 15.01 5.23
N ILE A 5 -5.57 14.99 4.01
CA ILE A 5 -6.49 13.96 3.54
C ILE A 5 -5.64 12.87 2.89
N GLU A 6 -5.59 11.71 3.50
CA GLU A 6 -4.95 10.54 2.92
C GLU A 6 -5.90 9.91 1.90
N LEU A 7 -5.55 9.98 0.61
CA LEU A 7 -6.32 9.36 -0.45
C LEU A 7 -5.98 7.87 -0.52
N SER A 8 -7.00 7.02 -0.58
CA SER A 8 -6.84 5.58 -0.71
C SER A 8 -6.13 5.20 -2.02
N TYR A 9 -5.32 4.14 -1.97
CA TYR A 9 -4.65 3.59 -3.13
C TYR A 9 -5.60 2.82 -4.06
N CYS A 10 -5.19 2.66 -5.31
CA CYS A 10 -5.98 1.99 -6.33
C CYS A 10 -6.01 0.47 -6.08
N SER A 11 -7.20 -0.07 -5.80
CA SER A 11 -7.41 -1.51 -5.74
C SER A 11 -7.61 -2.10 -7.14
N PHE A 12 -7.46 -3.42 -7.27
CA PHE A 12 -7.73 -4.09 -8.54
C PHE A 12 -9.18 -3.94 -9.01
N GLU A 13 -10.13 -3.87 -8.07
CA GLU A 13 -11.54 -3.59 -8.39
C GLU A 13 -11.73 -2.18 -8.95
N ALA A 14 -11.05 -1.18 -8.36
CA ALA A 14 -11.05 0.19 -8.89
C ALA A 14 -10.42 0.23 -10.30
N PHE A 15 -9.30 -0.47 -10.50
CA PHE A 15 -8.69 -0.61 -11.82
C PHE A 15 -9.65 -1.20 -12.86
N LYS A 16 -10.40 -2.27 -12.54
CA LYS A 16 -11.39 -2.86 -13.47
C LYS A 16 -12.44 -1.85 -13.90
N VAL A 17 -12.95 -1.03 -12.97
CA VAL A 17 -13.90 0.03 -13.27
C VAL A 17 -13.27 1.06 -14.22
N LEU A 18 -12.03 1.48 -13.95
CA LEU A 18 -11.32 2.42 -14.83
C LEU A 18 -11.07 1.82 -16.22
N ALA A 19 -10.60 0.58 -16.31
CA ALA A 19 -10.32 -0.06 -17.59
C ALA A 19 -11.60 -0.25 -18.43
N LYS A 20 -12.73 -0.58 -17.79
CA LYS A 20 -14.03 -0.59 -18.47
C LYS A 20 -14.47 0.80 -18.93
N ASN A 21 -14.21 1.85 -18.15
CA ASN A 21 -14.61 3.21 -18.48
C ASN A 21 -13.76 3.84 -19.60
N TYR A 22 -12.44 3.63 -19.60
CA TYR A 22 -11.53 4.26 -20.56
C TYR A 22 -11.26 3.42 -21.80
N LEU A 23 -11.14 2.10 -21.64
CA LEU A 23 -10.76 1.19 -22.72
C LEU A 23 -11.91 0.27 -23.17
N LEU A 24 -13.07 0.32 -22.49
CA LEU A 24 -14.21 -0.58 -22.73
C LEU A 24 -13.83 -2.07 -22.62
N LEU A 25 -12.83 -2.36 -21.79
CA LEU A 25 -12.34 -3.73 -21.54
C LEU A 25 -12.92 -4.28 -20.23
N GLU A 26 -13.42 -5.51 -20.27
CA GLU A 26 -13.82 -6.25 -19.07
C GLU A 26 -12.76 -7.26 -18.63
N THR A 27 -11.98 -7.79 -19.58
CA THR A 27 -10.93 -8.78 -19.32
C THR A 27 -9.77 -8.61 -20.29
N HIS A 28 -8.55 -8.78 -19.81
CA HIS A 28 -7.36 -8.83 -20.65
C HIS A 28 -6.31 -9.74 -20.00
N HIS A 29 -5.46 -10.41 -20.79
CA HIS A 29 -4.44 -11.32 -20.27
C HIS A 29 -3.43 -10.61 -19.33
N LEU A 30 -3.21 -9.30 -19.53
CA LEU A 30 -2.35 -8.48 -18.67
C LEU A 30 -2.95 -8.13 -17.30
N TYR A 31 -4.25 -8.35 -17.08
CA TYR A 31 -4.89 -8.00 -15.80
C TYR A 31 -4.32 -8.78 -14.63
N ALA A 32 -3.91 -10.02 -14.84
CA ALA A 32 -3.28 -10.83 -13.80
C ALA A 32 -1.98 -10.15 -13.30
N ARG A 33 -1.14 -9.71 -14.24
CA ARG A 33 0.10 -9.00 -13.92
C ARG A 33 -0.15 -7.66 -13.22
N ILE A 34 -1.15 -6.91 -13.68
CA ILE A 34 -1.53 -5.63 -13.07
C ILE A 34 -2.06 -5.83 -11.65
N GLN A 35 -2.84 -6.90 -11.40
CA GLN A 35 -3.34 -7.22 -10.07
C GLN A 35 -2.20 -7.49 -9.08
N GLU A 36 -1.20 -8.29 -9.48
CA GLU A 36 -0.02 -8.57 -8.66
C GLU A 36 0.74 -7.28 -8.34
N LEU A 37 1.01 -6.45 -9.36
CA LEU A 37 1.75 -5.21 -9.19
C LEU A 37 1.00 -4.17 -8.34
N LEU A 38 -0.32 -4.02 -8.51
CA LEU A 38 -1.14 -3.14 -7.67
C LEU A 38 -1.19 -3.60 -6.20
N GLY A 39 -1.03 -4.89 -5.92
CA GLY A 39 -0.94 -5.41 -4.56
C GLY A 39 0.36 -5.04 -3.86
N GLU A 40 1.43 -4.81 -4.62
CA GLU A 40 2.77 -4.49 -4.10
C GLU A 40 3.10 -3.00 -4.16
N THR A 41 2.28 -2.19 -4.83
CA THR A 41 2.54 -0.78 -5.09
C THR A 41 1.46 0.12 -4.53
N LYS A 42 1.87 1.34 -4.16
CA LYS A 42 1.00 2.36 -3.59
C LYS A 42 0.70 3.43 -4.64
N MET A 43 -0.06 3.07 -5.68
CA MET A 43 -0.43 3.99 -6.77
C MET A 43 -1.85 4.53 -6.58
N THR A 44 -2.07 5.80 -6.86
CA THR A 44 -3.40 6.42 -6.70
C THR A 44 -4.31 6.10 -7.89
N PRO A 45 -5.66 6.11 -7.71
CA PRO A 45 -6.59 5.91 -8.82
C PRO A 45 -6.40 6.90 -9.97
N ALA A 46 -5.99 8.14 -9.67
CA ALA A 46 -5.73 9.17 -10.67
C ALA A 46 -4.49 8.84 -11.53
N GLU A 47 -3.40 8.41 -10.89
CA GLU A 47 -2.20 7.96 -11.60
C GLU A 47 -2.49 6.73 -12.47
N VAL A 48 -3.26 5.77 -11.97
CA VAL A 48 -3.68 4.60 -12.77
C VAL A 48 -4.52 5.05 -13.97
N ALA A 49 -5.47 5.97 -13.78
CA ALA A 49 -6.29 6.51 -14.86
C ALA A 49 -5.46 7.23 -15.92
N GLU A 50 -4.41 7.97 -15.55
CA GLU A 50 -3.51 8.65 -16.50
C GLU A 50 -2.89 7.67 -17.51
N HIS A 51 -2.47 6.49 -17.06
CA HIS A 51 -1.90 5.46 -17.93
C HIS A 51 -2.95 4.78 -18.82
N LEU A 52 -4.21 4.76 -18.38
CA LEU A 52 -5.33 4.18 -19.12
C LEU A 52 -5.97 5.14 -20.12
N MET A 53 -5.66 6.43 -20.06
CA MET A 53 -6.15 7.40 -21.04
C MET A 53 -5.38 7.24 -22.36
N PRO A 54 -6.07 6.93 -23.48
CA PRO A 54 -5.42 6.81 -24.79
C PRO A 54 -4.86 8.17 -25.21
N LYS A 55 -3.55 8.22 -25.49
CA LYS A 55 -2.86 9.46 -25.90
C LYS A 55 -3.08 9.78 -27.39
N THR A 56 -3.26 8.77 -28.22
CA THR A 56 -3.45 8.92 -29.67
C THR A 56 -4.38 7.83 -30.17
N LEU A 57 -5.61 8.20 -30.54
CA LEU A 57 -6.70 7.35 -31.08
C LEU A 57 -7.24 6.22 -30.17
N PRO A 58 -8.55 5.93 -30.25
CA PRO A 58 -9.15 4.79 -29.56
C PRO A 58 -8.77 3.47 -30.25
N GLY A 59 -8.10 2.57 -29.54
CA GLY A 59 -7.72 1.25 -30.06
C GLY A 59 -6.39 0.69 -29.54
N ASP A 60 -5.58 1.52 -28.88
CA ASP A 60 -4.29 1.11 -28.33
C ASP A 60 -4.40 0.65 -26.86
N ASP A 61 -5.35 -0.24 -26.58
CA ASP A 61 -5.60 -0.80 -25.25
C ASP A 61 -4.38 -1.52 -24.68
N LYS A 62 -3.67 -2.28 -25.52
CA LYS A 62 -2.38 -2.89 -25.17
C LYS A 62 -1.34 -1.85 -24.73
N VAL A 63 -1.19 -0.76 -25.49
CA VAL A 63 -0.18 0.27 -25.18
C VAL A 63 -0.50 0.95 -23.85
N CYS A 64 -1.79 1.19 -23.57
CA CYS A 64 -2.23 1.76 -22.29
C CYS A 64 -1.93 0.81 -21.12
N LEU A 65 -2.23 -0.49 -21.27
CA LEU A 65 -1.98 -1.49 -20.24
C LEU A 65 -0.49 -1.76 -20.03
N GLU A 66 0.31 -1.80 -21.09
CA GLU A 66 1.77 -1.93 -21.02
C GLU A 66 2.40 -0.68 -20.37
N GLY A 67 1.89 0.51 -20.69
CA GLY A 67 2.28 1.75 -20.04
C GLY A 67 2.00 1.73 -18.54
N LEU A 68 0.83 1.24 -18.13
CA LEU A 68 0.49 1.08 -16.71
C LEU A 68 1.44 0.10 -16.01
N ILE A 69 1.76 -1.04 -16.64
CA ILE A 69 2.71 -2.02 -16.08
C ILE A 69 4.07 -1.36 -15.84
N ALA A 70 4.59 -0.62 -16.82
CA ALA A 70 5.86 0.09 -16.69
C ALA A 70 5.83 1.12 -15.55
N GLY A 71 4.71 1.85 -15.40
CA GLY A 71 4.49 2.78 -14.30
C GLY A 71 4.49 2.09 -12.93
N LEU A 72 3.80 0.95 -12.82
CA LEU A 72 3.74 0.17 -11.59
C LEU A 72 5.11 -0.43 -11.21
N GLU A 73 5.86 -0.97 -12.17
CA GLU A 73 7.20 -1.50 -11.91
C GLU A 73 8.16 -0.39 -11.43
N LYS A 74 8.05 0.80 -12.01
CA LYS A 74 8.81 1.97 -11.54
C LYS A 74 8.40 2.39 -10.13
N ALA A 75 7.10 2.43 -9.83
CA ALA A 75 6.60 2.77 -8.49
C ALA A 75 7.05 1.76 -7.43
N LYS A 76 7.13 0.48 -7.78
CA LYS A 76 7.66 -0.58 -6.92
C LYS A 76 9.12 -0.34 -6.57
N GLU A 77 9.94 -0.01 -7.57
CA GLU A 77 11.37 0.27 -7.36
C GLU A 77 11.57 1.51 -6.48
N ASP A 78 10.85 2.58 -6.77
CA ASP A 78 10.91 3.84 -6.02
C ASP A 78 10.48 3.65 -4.55
N ALA A 79 9.45 2.84 -4.29
CA ALA A 79 9.04 2.47 -2.94
C ALA A 79 10.13 1.71 -2.17
N ARG A 80 10.88 0.83 -2.85
CA ARG A 80 12.00 0.09 -2.23
C ARG A 80 13.15 1.03 -1.85
N LEU A 81 13.48 1.99 -2.72
CA LEU A 81 14.52 2.99 -2.45
C LEU A 81 14.12 3.93 -1.30
N LYS A 82 12.86 4.37 -1.24
CA LYS A 82 12.35 5.24 -0.16
C LYS A 82 12.33 4.55 1.20
N ALA A 83 12.03 3.26 1.25
CA ALA A 83 12.07 2.49 2.50
C ALA A 83 13.49 2.44 3.10
N GLU A 84 14.52 2.31 2.26
CA GLU A 84 15.92 2.26 2.70
C GLU A 84 16.43 3.63 3.19
N GLU A 85 15.97 4.74 2.59
CA GLU A 85 16.34 6.10 3.01
C GLU A 85 15.66 6.52 4.32
N GLU A 86 14.39 6.15 4.54
CA GLU A 86 13.66 6.46 5.78
C GLU A 86 14.22 5.67 6.98
N GLU A 87 14.63 4.40 6.77
CA GLU A 87 15.28 3.59 7.83
C GLU A 87 16.64 4.16 8.26
N ALA A 88 17.34 4.86 7.36
CA ALA A 88 18.59 5.56 7.66
C ALA A 88 18.37 6.87 8.45
N LYS A 89 17.22 7.53 8.29
CA LYS A 89 16.87 8.77 9.03
C LYS A 89 16.37 8.50 10.46
N GLU A 90 15.65 7.41 10.71
CA GLU A 90 15.18 7.07 12.07
C GLU A 90 16.31 6.71 13.04
N LYS A 91 17.47 6.25 12.56
CA LYS A 91 18.66 5.95 13.40
C LYS A 91 19.40 7.18 13.92
N ALA A 92 19.06 8.40 13.47
CA ALA A 92 19.78 9.63 13.83
C ALA A 92 19.07 10.49 14.91
N SER A 93 17.89 10.10 15.42
CA SER A 93 17.10 10.92 16.37
C SER A 93 16.95 10.35 17.79
N SER A 94 17.81 9.40 18.20
CA SER A 94 17.87 8.98 19.62
C SER A 94 19.01 9.71 20.35
N PRO A 95 18.75 10.71 21.21
CA PRO A 95 19.72 11.11 22.21
C PRO A 95 19.82 10.02 23.28
N GLU A 96 21.01 9.42 23.42
CA GLU A 96 21.44 8.78 24.67
C GLU A 96 21.54 9.86 25.76
N GLU A 97 20.86 9.65 26.90
CA GLU A 97 21.46 9.95 28.20
C GLU A 97 20.99 8.92 29.24
N ASN A 98 21.94 8.51 30.08
CA ASN A 98 22.01 7.34 30.93
C ASN A 98 21.98 7.77 32.40
N ALA A 99 21.18 7.12 33.27
CA ALA A 99 21.53 6.97 34.68
C ALA A 99 20.79 5.81 35.36
N LYS A 100 21.57 4.82 35.82
CA LYS A 100 21.21 3.82 36.84
C LYS A 100 20.88 4.50 38.19
N GLU A 101 19.86 4.01 38.91
CA GLU A 101 20.04 3.58 40.31
C GLU A 101 18.99 2.54 40.74
N LYS A 102 19.41 1.61 41.60
CA LYS A 102 18.73 0.40 42.09
C LYS A 102 17.71 0.70 43.21
N GLY A 103 16.70 -0.16 43.35
CA GLY A 103 16.02 -0.37 44.65
C GLY A 103 14.81 -1.32 44.62
N LYS A 104 15.01 -2.57 45.07
CA LYS A 104 14.10 -3.53 45.77
C LYS A 104 12.68 -3.02 46.16
N GLU A 105 11.59 -3.78 46.20
CA GLU A 105 11.37 -5.16 46.67
C GLU A 105 9.89 -5.60 46.45
N ASN A 106 9.67 -6.93 46.36
CA ASN A 106 8.49 -7.80 46.61
C ASN A 106 7.05 -7.42 46.20
N GLY A 107 6.37 -8.45 45.68
CA GLY A 107 4.93 -8.63 45.86
C GLY A 107 4.30 -9.65 44.92
N LEU A 108 4.37 -10.94 45.25
CA LEU A 108 3.56 -12.01 44.65
C LEU A 108 2.05 -11.67 44.68
N CYS A 109 1.32 -12.01 43.62
CA CYS A 109 0.22 -12.98 43.73
C CYS A 109 -0.19 -13.52 42.36
N ALA A 110 -0.46 -14.82 42.36
CA ALA A 110 -0.90 -15.64 41.24
C ALA A 110 -2.41 -15.58 41.02
N ASN A 111 -2.83 -15.93 39.81
CA ASN A 111 -3.99 -16.74 39.40
C ASN A 111 -4.38 -16.29 37.97
N GLY A 112 -4.49 -17.11 36.93
CA GLY A 112 -4.74 -18.54 36.84
C GLY A 112 -6.13 -18.80 36.27
N ASN A 113 -6.22 -18.95 34.93
CA ASN A 113 -7.28 -19.63 34.15
C ASN A 113 -8.69 -18.97 34.16
N ALA A 114 -9.63 -19.17 33.25
CA ALA A 114 -9.78 -19.73 31.90
C ALA A 114 -11.27 -19.54 31.54
N GLU A 115 -11.58 -19.56 30.23
CA GLU A 115 -12.88 -19.85 29.61
C GLU A 115 -14.19 -19.19 30.12
N MET A 116 -14.93 -18.60 29.18
CA MET A 116 -16.37 -18.86 29.08
C MET A 116 -16.82 -18.77 27.62
N SER A 117 -17.40 -19.88 27.16
CA SER A 117 -18.11 -20.06 25.91
C SER A 117 -19.55 -19.52 26.00
N LYS A 118 -20.15 -19.19 24.82
CA LYS A 118 -21.60 -19.03 24.53
C LYS A 118 -22.27 -17.83 25.25
N GLU A 119 -23.16 -17.05 24.63
CA GLU A 119 -24.43 -17.46 24.02
C GLU A 119 -25.04 -16.33 23.17
N LYS A 120 -25.85 -16.73 22.17
CA LYS A 120 -27.04 -16.09 21.56
C LYS A 120 -27.21 -14.57 21.49
N GLU A 121 -27.53 -14.10 20.29
CA GLU A 121 -28.90 -13.60 19.99
C GLU A 121 -29.35 -14.10 18.62
#